data_AF-A0A519KD10-F1
#
_entry.id   AF-A0A519KD10-F1
#
_cell.length_a   1.000
_cell.length_b   1.000
_cell.length_c   1.000
_cell.angle_alpha   90.00
_cell.angle_beta   90.00
_cell.angle_gamma   90.00
#
_symmetry.space_group_name_H-M   'P 1'
#
loop_
_entity.id
_entity.type
_entity.pdbx_description
1 polymer ?
#
loop_
_entity_poly.entity_id
_entity_poly.type
_entity_poly.pdbx_seq_one_letter_code
_entity_poly.pdbx_strand_id
1 'polypeptide(L)'
;MSNSKNMMMDLERMASSDRAAWLKANGNYIDFTDSYSYIEAAHRIISSSELNQISNSSAVYESIDLAGLKAILSNSHGDFSTFTYDYYSVISFNGSRQLQISMTDTFDSRRTCYSIPLFRSIVAGFRLTDSSMFEFASVVIDGVAKIIFRIIDGNKYVYYNFSDEPR
;
A
#
# COMPACT_ATOMS: atom_id res chain seq x y z
N MET A 1 -12.90 34.03 -2.31
CA MET A 1 -13.65 32.81 -2.62
C MET A 1 -12.72 31.93 -3.44
N SER A 2 -12.23 30.84 -2.85
CA SER A 2 -11.28 29.92 -3.48
C SER A 2 -12.02 29.04 -4.47
N ASN A 3 -11.65 29.12 -5.75
CA ASN A 3 -12.03 28.12 -6.75
C ASN A 3 -11.08 26.93 -6.61
N SER A 4 -11.35 26.01 -5.67
CA SER A 4 -10.72 24.70 -5.73
C SER A 4 -11.31 23.95 -6.92
N LYS A 5 -10.59 23.96 -8.05
CA LYS A 5 -10.85 23.03 -9.14
C LYS A 5 -10.56 21.64 -8.59
N ASN A 6 -11.59 20.89 -8.22
CA ASN A 6 -11.47 19.46 -7.98
C ASN A 6 -11.05 18.82 -9.31
N MET A 7 -9.76 18.53 -9.46
CA MET A 7 -9.26 17.73 -10.57
C MET A 7 -9.66 16.29 -10.30
N MET A 8 -10.75 15.84 -10.94
CA MET A 8 -11.06 14.42 -11.03
C MET A 8 -10.20 13.82 -12.15
N MET A 9 -9.33 12.88 -11.78
CA MET A 9 -8.50 12.16 -12.72
C MET A 9 -9.18 10.87 -13.15
N ASP A 10 -9.37 10.69 -14.46
CA ASP A 10 -9.83 9.43 -15.02
C ASP A 10 -8.62 8.49 -15.19
N LEU A 11 -8.27 7.82 -14.09
CA LEU A 11 -7.17 6.85 -14.05
C LEU A 11 -7.45 5.63 -14.93
N GLU A 12 -8.72 5.31 -15.22
CA GLU A 12 -9.11 4.14 -16.02
C GLU A 12 -8.60 4.24 -17.47
N ARG A 13 -8.37 5.45 -17.98
CA ARG A 13 -7.89 5.69 -19.35
C ARG A 13 -6.37 5.68 -19.52
N MET A 14 -5.60 5.59 -18.43
CA MET A 14 -4.14 5.57 -18.50
C MET A 14 -3.61 4.12 -18.50
N ALA A 15 -2.67 3.81 -19.39
CA ALA A 15 -1.95 2.53 -19.35
C ALA A 15 -1.13 2.42 -18.06
N SER A 16 -0.91 1.22 -17.54
CA SER A 16 -0.36 1.04 -16.19
C SER A 16 1.09 1.49 -16.01
N SER A 17 1.93 1.35 -17.04
CA SER A 17 3.28 1.94 -17.07
C SER A 17 3.23 3.47 -17.07
N ASP A 18 2.20 4.05 -17.68
CA ASP A 18 2.01 5.50 -17.74
C ASP A 18 1.45 6.02 -16.42
N ARG A 19 0.61 5.26 -15.70
CA ARG A 19 0.09 5.64 -14.37
C ARG A 19 1.21 5.85 -13.37
N ALA A 20 2.16 4.91 -13.28
CA ALA A 20 3.25 5.03 -12.33
C ALA A 20 4.16 6.22 -12.63
N ALA A 21 4.53 6.39 -13.91
CA ALA A 21 5.32 7.53 -14.35
C ALA A 21 4.58 8.86 -14.15
N TRP A 22 3.27 8.90 -14.41
CA TRP A 22 2.44 10.08 -14.25
C TRP A 22 2.30 10.48 -12.79
N LEU A 23 2.03 9.54 -11.88
CA LEU A 23 1.93 9.79 -10.44
C LEU A 23 3.25 10.34 -9.88
N LYS A 24 4.39 9.82 -10.35
CA LYS A 24 5.71 10.39 -10.02
C LYS A 24 5.87 11.81 -10.58
N ALA A 25 5.54 12.03 -11.85
CA ALA A 25 5.67 13.34 -12.51
C ALA A 25 4.72 14.41 -11.94
N ASN A 26 3.56 14.00 -11.40
CA ASN A 26 2.50 14.89 -10.95
C ASN A 26 2.25 14.82 -9.44
N GLY A 27 3.05 14.07 -8.68
CA GLY A 27 2.84 13.84 -7.25
C GLY A 27 2.74 15.12 -6.42
N ASN A 28 3.46 16.17 -6.81
CA ASN A 28 3.41 17.48 -6.17
C ASN A 28 2.07 18.22 -6.33
N TYR A 29 1.21 17.77 -7.24
CA TYR A 29 -0.13 18.34 -7.48
C TYR A 29 -1.25 17.51 -6.85
N ILE A 30 -0.92 16.38 -6.23
CA ILE A 30 -1.88 15.49 -5.59
C ILE A 30 -2.06 15.92 -4.15
N ASP A 31 -3.26 16.39 -3.81
CA ASP A 31 -3.58 16.69 -2.42
C ASP A 31 -3.82 15.38 -1.66
N PHE A 32 -2.89 15.02 -0.78
CA PHE A 32 -3.01 13.84 0.06
C PHE A 32 -4.27 13.87 0.94
N THR A 33 -4.64 15.04 1.47
CA THR A 33 -5.79 15.20 2.38
C THR A 33 -7.09 14.86 1.67
N ASP A 34 -7.20 15.22 0.40
CA ASP A 34 -8.41 14.94 -0.40
C ASP A 34 -8.36 13.55 -1.06
N SER A 35 -7.16 12.97 -1.25
CA SER A 35 -6.98 11.70 -1.98
C SER A 35 -6.82 10.46 -1.09
N TYR A 36 -6.48 10.59 0.20
CA TYR A 36 -6.10 9.44 1.03
C TYR A 36 -7.17 8.34 1.10
N SER A 37 -8.46 8.71 1.14
CA SER A 37 -9.56 7.75 1.19
C SER A 37 -9.66 6.94 -0.10
N TYR A 38 -9.34 7.54 -1.25
CA TYR A 38 -9.34 6.86 -2.54
C TYR A 38 -8.14 5.92 -2.67
N ILE A 39 -6.96 6.37 -2.20
CA ILE A 39 -5.74 5.55 -2.16
C ILE A 39 -5.98 4.29 -1.31
N GLU A 40 -6.58 4.42 -0.13
CA GLU A 40 -6.93 3.28 0.73
C GLU A 40 -7.95 2.35 0.07
N ALA A 41 -9.05 2.90 -0.42
CA ALA A 41 -10.15 2.13 -1.00
C ALA A 41 -9.71 1.31 -2.22
N ALA A 42 -8.79 1.85 -3.03
CA ALA A 42 -8.30 1.17 -4.22
C ALA A 42 -7.51 -0.13 -3.92
N HIS A 43 -6.91 -0.22 -2.74
CA HIS A 43 -6.11 -1.38 -2.34
C HIS A 43 -6.87 -2.34 -1.42
N ARG A 44 -8.04 -1.93 -0.92
CA ARG A 44 -8.81 -2.69 0.03
C ARG A 44 -9.42 -3.93 -0.62
N ILE A 45 -9.16 -5.09 -0.03
CA ILE A 45 -9.76 -6.36 -0.46
C ILE A 45 -11.17 -6.44 0.12
N ILE A 46 -12.16 -6.20 -0.73
CA ILE A 46 -13.59 -6.26 -0.38
C ILE A 46 -14.31 -7.44 -1.04
N SER A 47 -13.66 -8.11 -2.00
CA SER A 47 -14.24 -9.24 -2.70
C SER A 47 -14.37 -10.45 -1.77
N SER A 48 -15.59 -10.97 -1.61
CA SER A 48 -15.84 -12.18 -0.82
C SER A 48 -15.05 -13.39 -1.33
N SER A 49 -14.80 -13.49 -2.64
CA SER A 49 -14.01 -14.60 -3.19
C SER A 49 -12.54 -14.52 -2.77
N GLU A 50 -11.94 -13.33 -2.83
CA GLU A 50 -10.56 -13.10 -2.39
C GLU A 50 -10.44 -13.30 -0.87
N LEU A 51 -11.37 -12.77 -0.09
CA LEU A 51 -11.41 -12.95 1.37
C LEU A 51 -11.54 -14.42 1.78
N ASN A 52 -12.33 -15.21 1.04
CA ASN A 52 -12.43 -16.65 1.25
C ASN A 52 -11.12 -17.37 0.92
N GLN A 53 -10.42 -16.99 -0.15
CA GLN A 53 -9.11 -17.55 -0.49
C GLN A 53 -8.07 -17.24 0.57
N ILE A 54 -8.06 -16.01 1.10
CA ILE A 54 -7.18 -15.59 2.20
C ILE A 54 -7.48 -16.39 3.47
N SER A 55 -8.75 -16.52 3.83
CA SER A 55 -9.18 -17.20 5.05
C SER A 55 -8.91 -18.72 5.02
N ASN A 56 -8.94 -19.33 3.83
CA ASN A 56 -8.62 -20.74 3.63
C ASN A 56 -7.14 -20.99 3.34
N SER A 57 -6.32 -19.93 3.26
CA SER A 57 -4.88 -20.07 3.04
C SER A 57 -4.17 -20.52 4.32
N SER A 58 -3.09 -21.30 4.17
CA SER A 58 -2.16 -21.60 5.27
C SER A 58 -1.07 -20.52 5.40
N ALA A 59 -1.41 -19.28 5.05
CA ALA A 59 -0.44 -18.19 5.03
C ALA A 59 0.02 -17.85 6.45
N VAL A 60 1.32 -17.71 6.61
CA VAL A 60 1.93 -17.25 7.86
C VAL A 60 2.10 -15.74 7.78
N TYR A 61 1.61 -15.04 8.80
CA TYR A 61 1.70 -13.60 8.90
C TYR A 61 2.95 -13.21 9.69
N GLU A 62 3.71 -12.28 9.13
CA GLU A 62 4.77 -11.56 9.84
C GLU A 62 4.19 -10.24 10.35
N SER A 63 4.30 -9.98 11.65
CA SER A 63 3.74 -8.79 12.27
C SER A 63 4.83 -7.75 12.55
N ILE A 64 4.52 -6.48 12.26
CA ILE A 64 5.36 -5.33 12.59
C ILE A 64 4.47 -4.19 13.08
N ASP A 65 4.89 -3.47 14.12
CA ASP A 65 4.17 -2.28 14.55
C ASP A 65 4.48 -1.08 13.63
N LEU A 66 3.66 -0.03 13.72
CA LEU A 66 3.84 1.16 12.89
C LEU A 66 5.20 1.83 13.14
N ALA A 67 5.71 1.80 14.38
CA ALA A 67 7.05 2.29 14.70
C ALA A 67 8.14 1.54 13.93
N GLY A 68 8.09 0.20 13.95
CA GLY A 68 9.01 -0.67 13.22
C GLY A 68 8.90 -0.47 11.71
N LEU A 69 7.68 -0.35 11.19
CA LEU A 69 7.45 -0.07 9.77
C LEU A 69 8.10 1.27 9.36
N LYS A 70 7.87 2.34 10.13
CA LYS A 70 8.52 3.64 9.92
C LYS A 70 10.05 3.54 9.96
N ALA A 71 10.59 2.77 10.90
CA ALA A 71 12.04 2.57 11.03
C ALA A 71 12.64 1.83 9.83
N ILE A 72 12.01 0.76 9.35
CA ILE A 72 12.48 0.03 8.16
C ILE A 72 12.43 0.93 6.92
N LEU A 73 11.37 1.70 6.75
CA LEU A 73 11.24 2.65 5.64
C LEU A 73 12.34 3.72 5.70
N SER A 74 12.56 4.33 6.87
CA SER A 74 13.62 5.32 7.08
C SER A 74 15.01 4.77 6.79
N ASN A 75 15.31 3.54 7.21
CA ASN A 75 16.58 2.88 6.94
C ASN A 75 16.79 2.55 5.45
N SER A 76 15.69 2.50 4.69
CA SER A 76 15.69 2.22 3.25
C SER A 76 15.60 3.50 2.40
N HIS A 77 15.94 4.67 2.95
CA HIS A 77 15.80 6.00 2.33
C HIS A 77 14.36 6.44 2.04
N GLY A 78 13.36 5.75 2.61
CA GLY A 78 11.97 6.17 2.56
C GLY A 78 11.65 7.19 3.65
N ASP A 79 10.95 8.26 3.30
CA ASP A 79 10.45 9.25 4.26
C ASP A 79 8.96 9.02 4.52
N PHE A 80 8.59 8.53 5.71
CA PHE A 80 7.18 8.29 6.07
C PHE A 80 6.32 9.56 6.05
N SER A 81 6.95 10.74 6.02
CA SER A 81 6.30 12.05 5.91
C SER A 81 6.20 12.58 4.49
N THR A 82 6.69 11.85 3.48
CA THR A 82 6.52 12.25 2.08
C THR A 82 5.08 12.08 1.59
N PHE A 83 4.64 13.05 0.80
CA PHE A 83 3.37 13.02 0.06
C PHE A 83 3.59 12.70 -1.42
N THR A 84 4.84 12.57 -1.86
CA THR A 84 5.21 12.34 -3.26
C THR A 84 5.45 10.86 -3.54
N TYR A 85 5.42 10.51 -4.82
CA TYR A 85 5.63 9.15 -5.33
C TYR A 85 7.06 8.94 -5.86
N ASP A 86 8.05 9.59 -5.24
CA ASP A 86 9.43 9.57 -5.73
C ASP A 86 10.08 8.17 -5.64
N TYR A 87 9.66 7.40 -4.62
CA TYR A 87 10.11 6.04 -4.36
C TYR A 87 8.94 5.07 -4.15
N TYR A 88 9.13 3.84 -4.60
CA TYR A 88 8.24 2.70 -4.46
C TYR A 88 8.79 1.74 -3.41
N SER A 89 7.90 1.18 -2.60
CA SER A 89 8.22 0.14 -1.62
C SER A 89 8.21 -1.24 -2.28
N VAL A 90 9.30 -1.99 -2.12
CA VAL A 90 9.37 -3.40 -2.47
C VAL A 90 9.22 -4.19 -1.19
N ILE A 91 8.17 -4.99 -1.10
CA ILE A 91 7.99 -5.93 0.00
C ILE A 91 8.36 -7.32 -0.48
N SER A 92 9.11 -8.03 0.34
CA SER A 92 9.45 -9.43 0.12
C SER A 92 9.63 -10.14 1.44
N PHE A 93 9.75 -11.47 1.38
CA PHE A 93 10.08 -12.29 2.53
C PHE A 93 11.40 -13.02 2.24
N ASN A 94 12.31 -13.04 3.22
CA ASN A 94 13.55 -13.79 3.08
C ASN A 94 13.30 -15.31 3.22
N GLY A 95 14.37 -16.12 3.09
CA GLY A 95 14.27 -17.58 3.23
C GLY A 95 13.77 -18.06 4.60
N SER A 96 13.84 -17.20 5.61
CA SER A 96 13.31 -17.42 6.97
C SER A 96 11.92 -16.81 7.18
N ARG A 97 11.26 -16.35 6.11
CA ARG A 97 9.96 -15.66 6.10
C ARG A 97 9.92 -14.33 6.83
N GLN A 98 11.07 -13.71 7.08
CA GLN A 98 11.10 -12.38 7.68
C GLN A 98 10.77 -11.32 6.63
N LEU A 99 9.96 -10.34 7.03
CA LEU A 99 9.59 -9.21 6.20
C LEU A 99 10.83 -8.38 5.83
N GLN A 100 11.00 -8.11 4.54
CA GLN A 100 11.98 -7.19 4.01
C GLN A 100 11.27 -6.13 3.21
N ILE A 101 11.53 -4.86 3.55
CA ILE A 101 11.05 -3.71 2.80
C ILE A 101 12.28 -2.94 2.32
N SER A 102 12.32 -2.64 1.03
CA SER A 102 13.31 -1.73 0.45
C SER A 102 12.60 -0.67 -0.40
N MET A 103 13.31 0.39 -0.76
CA MET A 103 12.80 1.43 -1.65
C MET A 103 13.51 1.37 -3.00
N THR A 104 12.79 1.65 -4.07
CA THR A 104 13.32 1.80 -5.42
C THR A 104 12.67 2.99 -6.12
N ASP A 105 13.38 3.63 -7.04
CA ASP A 105 12.85 4.71 -7.87
C ASP A 105 12.16 4.21 -9.16
N THR A 106 12.19 2.89 -9.38
CA THR A 106 11.72 2.21 -10.59
C THR A 106 10.47 1.40 -10.30
N PHE A 107 9.44 1.59 -11.11
CA PHE A 107 8.20 0.80 -11.02
C PHE A 107 8.32 -0.53 -11.77
N ASP A 108 7.92 -1.60 -11.11
CA ASP A 108 7.74 -2.97 -11.60
C ASP A 108 6.36 -3.48 -11.12
N SER A 109 5.41 -3.60 -12.05
CA SER A 109 4.04 -4.04 -11.74
C SER A 109 3.92 -5.45 -11.17
N ARG A 110 5.01 -6.23 -11.15
CA ARG A 110 5.05 -7.60 -10.61
C ARG A 110 5.76 -7.72 -9.27
N ARG A 111 6.51 -6.70 -8.85
CA ARG A 111 7.43 -6.78 -7.68
C ARG A 111 7.42 -5.55 -6.80
N THR A 112 7.05 -4.41 -7.36
CA THR A 112 6.95 -3.14 -6.64
C THR A 112 5.48 -2.75 -6.58
N CYS A 113 5.03 -2.34 -5.41
CA CYS A 113 3.75 -1.69 -5.29
C CYS A 113 3.93 -0.39 -4.51
N TYR A 114 3.07 0.56 -4.83
CA TYR A 114 2.99 1.84 -4.14
C TYR A 114 2.87 1.64 -2.64
N SER A 115 3.13 2.64 -1.80
CA SER A 115 4.23 3.56 -1.56
C SER A 115 3.90 4.09 -0.15
N ILE A 116 4.79 4.86 0.46
CA ILE A 116 4.54 5.49 1.76
C ILE A 116 3.13 6.13 1.87
N PRO A 117 2.61 6.82 0.84
CA PRO A 117 1.22 7.27 0.78
C PRO A 117 0.15 6.24 1.18
N LEU A 118 0.21 4.98 0.75
CA LEU A 118 -0.78 3.96 1.14
C LEU A 118 -0.76 3.71 2.65
N PHE A 119 0.43 3.49 3.22
CA PHE A 119 0.57 3.30 4.66
C PHE A 119 0.06 4.52 5.43
N ARG A 120 0.37 5.74 4.95
CA ARG A 120 -0.15 6.97 5.55
C ARG A 120 -1.66 7.07 5.45
N SER A 121 -2.26 6.72 4.32
CA SER A 121 -3.71 6.74 4.13
C SER A 121 -4.42 5.84 5.13
N ILE A 122 -3.87 4.65 5.36
CA ILE A 122 -4.39 3.69 6.35
C ILE A 122 -4.19 4.22 7.77
N VAL A 123 -3.00 4.76 8.09
CA VAL A 123 -2.74 5.38 9.40
C VAL A 123 -3.70 6.53 9.69
N ALA A 124 -3.96 7.40 8.70
CA ALA A 124 -4.89 8.52 8.83
C ALA A 124 -6.34 8.05 8.95
N GLY A 125 -6.77 7.11 8.10
CA GLY A 125 -8.14 6.60 8.07
C GLY A 125 -8.54 5.85 9.33
N PHE A 126 -7.63 5.05 9.89
CA PHE A 126 -7.88 4.22 11.08
C PHE A 126 -7.32 4.81 12.37
N ARG A 127 -6.71 6.02 12.31
CA ARG A 127 -6.06 6.69 13.45
C ARG A 127 -5.05 5.79 14.16
N LEU A 128 -4.25 5.08 13.37
CA LEU A 128 -3.27 4.14 13.89
C LEU A 128 -2.19 4.86 14.71
N THR A 129 -1.70 4.16 15.72
CA THR A 129 -0.64 4.62 16.62
C THR A 129 0.64 3.85 16.34
N ASP A 130 1.75 4.28 16.93
CA ASP A 130 3.05 3.61 16.74
C ASP A 130 3.05 2.14 17.19
N SER A 131 2.16 1.76 18.12
CA SER A 131 1.95 0.38 18.55
C SER A 131 0.93 -0.41 17.72
N SER A 132 0.30 0.21 16.71
CA SER A 132 -0.67 -0.48 15.85
C SER A 132 0.06 -1.46 14.94
N MET A 133 -0.47 -2.68 14.85
CA MET A 133 0.16 -3.78 14.10
C MET A 133 -0.28 -3.81 12.64
N PHE A 134 0.70 -3.99 11.76
CA PHE A 134 0.54 -4.44 10.40
C PHE A 134 0.99 -5.88 10.30
N GLU A 135 0.18 -6.73 9.67
CA GLU A 135 0.50 -8.15 9.49
C GLU A 135 0.57 -8.46 8.00
N PHE A 136 1.73 -8.89 7.53
CA PHE A 136 2.02 -9.14 6.12
C PHE A 136 2.06 -10.63 5.83
N ALA A 137 1.55 -11.04 4.66
CA ALA A 137 1.63 -12.42 4.21
C ALA A 137 1.74 -12.52 2.68
N SER A 138 2.28 -13.64 2.21
CA SER A 138 2.16 -14.06 0.81
C SER A 138 1.02 -15.08 0.68
N VAL A 139 0.05 -14.80 -0.19
CA VAL A 139 -1.14 -15.61 -0.39
C VAL A 139 -1.36 -15.85 -1.87
N VAL A 140 -1.83 -17.04 -2.24
CA VAL A 140 -2.25 -17.31 -3.62
C VAL A 140 -3.71 -16.90 -3.78
N ILE A 141 -3.95 -15.92 -4.65
CA ILE A 141 -5.29 -15.44 -5.03
C ILE A 141 -5.44 -15.62 -6.53
N ASP A 142 -6.46 -16.37 -6.94
CA ASP A 142 -6.75 -16.72 -8.34
C ASP A 142 -5.53 -17.35 -9.06
N GLY A 143 -4.79 -18.19 -8.33
CA GLY A 143 -3.59 -18.89 -8.82
C GLY A 143 -2.32 -18.04 -8.88
N VAL A 144 -2.38 -16.76 -8.45
CA VAL A 144 -1.23 -15.84 -8.45
C VAL A 144 -0.80 -15.56 -7.01
N ALA A 145 0.49 -15.70 -6.73
CA ALA A 145 1.06 -15.27 -5.45
C ALA A 145 1.02 -13.74 -5.35
N LYS A 146 0.32 -13.23 -4.34
CA LYS A 146 0.20 -11.81 -4.01
C LYS A 146 0.71 -11.57 -2.59
N ILE A 147 1.33 -10.43 -2.39
CA ILE A 147 1.61 -9.92 -1.06
C ILE A 147 0.38 -9.16 -0.60
N ILE A 148 -0.14 -9.55 0.56
CA ILE A 148 -1.22 -8.84 1.24
C ILE A 148 -0.72 -8.35 2.58
N PHE A 149 -1.44 -7.39 3.14
CA PHE A 149 -1.31 -7.07 4.55
C PHE A 149 -2.66 -6.76 5.16
N ARG A 150 -2.72 -6.83 6.49
CA ARG A 150 -3.92 -6.47 7.24
C ARG A 150 -3.58 -5.64 8.46
N ILE A 151 -4.55 -4.86 8.89
CA ILE A 151 -4.57 -4.20 10.19
C ILE A 151 -5.77 -4.71 11.00
N ILE A 152 -5.77 -4.43 12.30
CA ILE A 152 -6.91 -4.67 13.18
C ILE A 152 -7.69 -3.37 13.35
N ASP A 153 -8.98 -3.41 13.03
CA ASP A 153 -9.95 -2.35 13.33
C ASP A 153 -11.01 -2.91 14.29
N GLY A 154 -10.88 -2.56 15.58
CA GLY A 154 -11.65 -3.18 16.66
C GLY A 154 -11.36 -4.69 16.74
N ASN A 155 -12.35 -5.52 16.38
CA ASN A 155 -12.24 -6.99 16.38
C ASN A 155 -12.21 -7.58 14.97
N LYS A 156 -11.98 -6.77 13.94
CA LYS A 156 -12.01 -7.21 12.54
C LYS A 156 -10.67 -6.93 11.88
N TYR A 157 -10.27 -7.84 10.99
CA TYR A 157 -9.16 -7.62 10.09
C TYR A 157 -9.63 -6.88 8.84
N VAL A 158 -8.90 -5.83 8.46
CA VAL A 158 -9.06 -5.15 7.18
C VAL A 158 -7.88 -5.51 6.30
N TYR A 159 -8.16 -6.11 5.14
CA TYR A 159 -7.14 -6.66 4.24
C TYR A 159 -6.89 -5.73 3.06
N TYR A 160 -5.63 -5.67 2.63
CA TYR A 160 -5.16 -4.87 1.51
C TYR A 160 -4.28 -5.71 0.59
N ASN A 161 -4.43 -5.49 -0.72
CA ASN A 161 -3.58 -6.09 -1.73
C ASN A 161 -2.39 -5.16 -1.99
N PHE A 162 -1.19 -5.61 -1.64
CA PHE A 162 0.07 -4.90 -1.91
C PHE A 162 0.65 -5.29 -3.28
N SER A 163 -0.08 -6.01 -4.13
CA SER A 163 0.39 -6.42 -5.47
C SER A 163 -0.46 -5.82 -6.60
N ASP A 164 -1.33 -4.86 -6.29
CA ASP A 164 -2.10 -4.15 -7.32
C ASP A 164 -1.31 -2.98 -7.90
N GLU A 165 -1.71 -2.54 -9.08
CA GLU A 165 -1.15 -1.33 -9.69
C GLU A 165 -1.53 -0.08 -8.88
N PRO A 166 -0.69 0.97 -8.88
CA PRO A 166 -1.12 2.29 -8.41
C PRO A 166 -2.45 2.76 -8.98
N ARG A 167 -3.31 3.24 -8.09
CA ARG A 167 -4.57 3.93 -8.40
C ARG A 167 -4.77 5.03 -7.36
#